data_AF-F2UG14-F1
#
_entry.id   AF-F2UG14-F1
#
_cell.length_a   1.000
_cell.length_b   1.000
_cell.length_c   1.000
_cell.angle_alpha   90.00
_cell.angle_beta   90.00
_cell.angle_gamma   90.00
#
_symmetry.space_group_name_H-M   'P 1'
#
loop_
_entity.id
_entity.type
_entity.pdbx_description
1 polymer ?
#
loop_
_entity_poly.entity_id
_entity_poly.type
_entity_poly.pdbx_seq_one_letter_code
_entity_poly.pdbx_strand_id
1 'polypeptide(L)'
;MCKHAHTCANMCTHVKQGSMSSPKKGPSRLVLLGTGASSSVPNLACLIRTEGPECTVCQEAARNPLSRNLRGNPSMLIQYQPSLTSNLDLVRVGNADDDGVKNILFDAGKTFASAVARFFPKLGVTGIDALVISHDHADAVLGIDDLRSVHYLTPYEDEKAGRTKYEVAKPIEAFCSDETFERMQGSVNVCLPSTSAVFPYLIPKKQIEAINAGEPKRFVSRINWHVVANLSDRDIDVDPPFSVFGLELQPVRMMHGGSYICLGFLFGPKDARIAYLSDVKVFPKPTMDLLLEANIDLMIIDSLYISEEHDTHMCLTEVVQVVRRVKPKRTVLVGMTHDFDYNTFDQALCSVVDDGEDLNIHMGYDGISFDVEL
;
A
#
# COMPACT_ATOMS: atom_id res chain seq x y z
N MET A 1 54.02 -59.82 -14.78
CA MET A 1 53.45 -58.68 -14.03
C MET A 1 54.19 -57.42 -14.46
N CYS A 2 53.44 -56.43 -14.98
CA CYS A 2 53.90 -55.18 -15.62
C CYS A 2 54.99 -54.44 -14.80
N LYS A 3 56.16 -54.10 -15.34
CA LYS A 3 56.56 -53.07 -16.34
C LYS A 3 56.43 -51.60 -15.88
N HIS A 4 57.62 -51.06 -15.59
CA HIS A 4 58.17 -49.74 -15.94
C HIS A 4 57.64 -48.45 -15.29
N ALA A 5 58.58 -47.76 -14.64
CA ALA A 5 58.53 -46.36 -14.25
C ALA A 5 58.57 -45.44 -15.49
N HIS A 6 57.80 -44.34 -15.45
CA HIS A 6 58.11 -43.10 -16.13
C HIS A 6 57.53 -41.89 -15.37
N THR A 7 58.43 -40.93 -15.15
CA THR A 7 58.28 -39.48 -15.00
C THR A 7 56.92 -38.86 -15.35
N CYS A 8 56.46 -37.90 -14.54
CA CYS A 8 55.66 -36.79 -15.05
C CYS A 8 55.97 -35.48 -14.30
N ALA A 9 56.36 -34.48 -15.09
CA ALA A 9 56.71 -33.13 -14.69
C ALA A 9 55.46 -32.24 -14.59
N ASN A 10 55.64 -31.14 -13.86
CA ASN A 10 54.72 -30.02 -13.67
C ASN A 10 53.94 -29.62 -14.94
N MET A 11 52.61 -29.50 -14.78
CA MET A 11 51.80 -28.55 -15.56
C MET A 11 50.88 -27.79 -14.60
N CYS A 12 51.22 -26.52 -14.37
CA CYS A 12 50.29 -25.52 -13.86
C CYS A 12 49.10 -25.40 -14.81
N THR A 13 47.89 -25.63 -14.30
CA THR A 13 46.66 -25.15 -14.94
C THR A 13 46.05 -24.06 -14.06
N HIS A 14 46.07 -22.83 -14.59
CA HIS A 14 45.34 -21.70 -14.04
C HIS A 14 43.84 -22.01 -14.10
N VAL A 15 43.23 -22.27 -12.94
CA VAL A 15 41.78 -22.21 -12.80
C VAL A 15 41.39 -20.73 -12.84
N LYS A 16 40.85 -20.28 -13.98
CA LYS A 16 40.15 -19.00 -14.07
C LYS A 16 39.04 -19.01 -13.03
N GLN A 17 39.12 -18.12 -12.04
CA GLN A 17 38.00 -17.79 -11.18
C GLN A 17 36.86 -17.31 -12.08
N GLY A 18 35.83 -18.15 -12.23
CA GLY A 18 34.58 -17.74 -12.83
C GLY A 18 33.97 -16.65 -11.96
N SER A 19 33.70 -15.49 -12.54
CA SER A 19 32.93 -14.43 -11.90
C SER A 19 31.63 -15.03 -11.40
N MET A 20 31.44 -15.09 -10.07
CA MET A 20 30.15 -15.41 -9.48
C MET A 20 29.16 -14.36 -10.01
N SER A 21 28.29 -14.78 -10.92
CA SER A 21 27.16 -13.97 -11.34
C SER A 21 26.33 -13.66 -10.08
N SER A 22 26.10 -12.38 -9.83
CA SER A 22 25.15 -11.92 -8.81
C SER A 22 23.83 -12.68 -8.94
N PRO A 23 23.21 -13.14 -7.84
CA PRO A 23 21.91 -13.79 -7.90
C PRO A 23 20.92 -12.88 -8.63
N LYS A 24 20.27 -13.40 -9.67
CA LYS A 24 19.21 -12.66 -10.38
C LYS A 24 18.13 -12.31 -9.36
N LYS A 25 17.89 -11.02 -9.13
CA LYS A 25 16.82 -10.51 -8.27
C LYS A 25 15.49 -11.04 -8.80
N GLY A 26 14.64 -11.55 -7.90
CA GLY A 26 13.25 -11.87 -8.25
C GLY A 26 12.48 -10.59 -8.60
N PRO A 27 11.42 -10.66 -9.42
CA PRO A 27 10.61 -9.50 -9.74
C PRO A 27 9.95 -8.94 -8.47
N SER A 28 9.84 -7.61 -8.39
CA SER A 28 9.06 -6.96 -7.35
C SER A 28 7.58 -7.28 -7.58
N ARG A 29 6.80 -7.37 -6.51
CA ARG A 29 5.39 -7.71 -6.56
C ARG A 29 4.55 -6.62 -5.90
N LEU A 30 3.48 -6.23 -6.58
CA LEU A 30 2.42 -5.39 -6.06
C LEU A 30 1.17 -6.24 -5.87
N VAL A 31 0.48 -6.14 -4.73
CA VAL A 31 -0.76 -6.85 -4.44
C VAL A 31 -1.80 -5.88 -3.92
N LEU A 32 -3.00 -5.86 -4.48
CA LEU A 32 -4.11 -5.10 -3.89
C LEU A 32 -4.73 -5.94 -2.77
N LEU A 33 -4.65 -5.46 -1.53
CA LEU A 33 -5.20 -6.13 -0.36
C LEU A 33 -6.71 -5.86 -0.19
N GLY A 34 -7.17 -4.73 -0.71
CA GLY A 34 -8.59 -4.36 -0.75
C GLY A 34 -8.90 -3.43 -1.92
N THR A 35 -10.06 -3.62 -2.56
CA THR A 35 -10.47 -2.85 -3.76
C THR A 35 -11.86 -2.23 -3.68
N GLY A 36 -12.50 -2.27 -2.51
CA GLY A 36 -13.86 -1.80 -2.28
C GLY A 36 -13.92 -0.39 -1.71
N ALA A 37 -15.11 0.20 -1.69
CA ALA A 37 -15.38 1.49 -1.07
C ALA A 37 -15.19 1.49 0.46
N SER A 38 -15.37 2.64 1.11
CA SER A 38 -15.34 2.73 2.58
C SER A 38 -16.30 1.75 3.26
N SER A 39 -17.48 1.49 2.69
CA SER A 39 -18.45 0.53 3.24
C SER A 39 -18.06 -0.94 3.05
N SER A 40 -17.01 -1.24 2.28
CA SER A 40 -16.61 -2.57 1.80
C SER A 40 -17.73 -3.30 1.02
N VAL A 41 -17.39 -4.42 0.39
CA VAL A 41 -18.39 -5.33 -0.19
C VAL A 41 -18.18 -6.70 0.46
N PRO A 42 -19.19 -7.27 1.14
CA PRO A 42 -20.59 -6.85 1.19
C PRO A 42 -20.84 -5.55 1.96
N ASN A 43 -21.74 -4.71 1.45
CA ASN A 43 -22.33 -3.63 2.24
C ASN A 43 -23.25 -4.25 3.32
N LEU A 44 -22.98 -3.96 4.60
CA LEU A 44 -23.69 -4.55 5.72
C LEU A 44 -25.20 -4.29 5.67
N ALA A 45 -25.64 -3.12 5.18
CA ALA A 45 -27.06 -2.79 5.07
C ALA A 45 -27.79 -3.76 4.13
N CYS A 46 -27.13 -4.25 3.07
CA CYS A 46 -27.70 -5.23 2.15
C CYS A 46 -27.87 -6.62 2.77
N LEU A 47 -27.06 -6.97 3.77
CA LEU A 47 -27.11 -8.28 4.40
C LEU A 47 -28.20 -8.38 5.48
N ILE A 48 -28.48 -7.27 6.16
CA ILE A 48 -29.44 -7.24 7.28
C ILE A 48 -30.83 -6.73 6.88
N ARG A 49 -30.98 -6.13 5.70
CA ARG A 49 -32.27 -5.61 5.23
C ARG A 49 -33.25 -6.77 5.00
N THR A 50 -34.49 -6.58 5.47
CA THR A 50 -35.58 -7.57 5.36
C THR A 50 -36.61 -7.25 4.27
N GLU A 51 -36.52 -6.08 3.63
CA GLU A 51 -37.47 -5.59 2.63
C GLU A 51 -36.78 -5.15 1.33
N GLY A 52 -37.49 -5.23 0.21
CA GLY A 52 -36.95 -4.86 -1.12
C GLY A 52 -36.12 -5.96 -1.80
N PRO A 53 -35.60 -5.70 -3.00
CA PRO A 53 -34.87 -6.71 -3.78
C PRO A 53 -33.55 -7.09 -3.10
N GLU A 54 -33.15 -8.36 -3.18
CA GLU A 54 -31.85 -8.78 -2.67
C GLU A 54 -30.71 -8.21 -3.54
N CYS A 55 -29.65 -7.70 -2.89
CA CYS A 55 -28.43 -7.32 -3.60
C CYS A 55 -27.60 -8.58 -3.89
N THR A 56 -27.63 -9.04 -5.14
CA THR A 56 -26.95 -10.28 -5.58
C THR A 56 -25.44 -10.22 -5.33
N VAL A 57 -24.81 -9.07 -5.57
CA VAL A 57 -23.36 -8.85 -5.35
C VAL A 57 -22.98 -9.05 -3.89
N CYS A 58 -23.68 -8.39 -2.96
CA CYS A 58 -23.42 -8.52 -1.53
C CYS A 58 -23.71 -9.94 -1.01
N GLN A 59 -24.81 -10.57 -1.48
CA GLN A 59 -25.16 -11.92 -1.06
C GLN A 59 -24.16 -12.97 -1.56
N GLU A 60 -23.66 -12.83 -2.80
CA GLU A 60 -22.63 -13.71 -3.34
C GLU A 60 -21.30 -13.51 -2.60
N ALA A 61 -20.86 -12.26 -2.41
CA ALA A 61 -19.65 -11.94 -1.65
C ALA A 61 -19.68 -12.48 -0.21
N ALA A 62 -20.85 -12.44 0.44
CA ALA A 62 -21.01 -12.94 1.81
C ALA A 62 -20.96 -14.47 1.91
N ARG A 63 -21.44 -15.18 0.88
CA ARG A 63 -21.54 -16.65 0.88
C ARG A 63 -20.28 -17.33 0.34
N ASN A 64 -19.46 -16.61 -0.42
CA ASN A 64 -18.29 -17.15 -1.10
C ASN A 64 -17.00 -16.43 -0.66
N PRO A 65 -16.19 -17.04 0.23
CA PRO A 65 -14.92 -16.45 0.69
C PRO A 65 -13.87 -16.23 -0.40
N LEU A 66 -14.05 -16.85 -1.58
CA LEU A 66 -13.20 -16.70 -2.76
C LEU A 66 -13.78 -15.73 -3.80
N SER A 67 -14.91 -15.10 -3.50
CA SER A 67 -15.54 -14.15 -4.40
C SER A 67 -14.63 -12.96 -4.68
N ARG A 68 -14.59 -12.53 -5.95
CA ARG A 68 -13.96 -11.26 -6.35
C ARG A 68 -14.84 -10.04 -6.06
N ASN A 69 -16.10 -10.27 -5.69
CA ASN A 69 -16.99 -9.26 -5.11
C ASN A 69 -16.75 -9.08 -3.60
N LEU A 70 -16.05 -9.99 -2.92
CA LEU A 70 -15.64 -9.78 -1.53
C LEU A 70 -14.44 -8.80 -1.50
N ARG A 71 -14.75 -7.53 -1.21
CA ARG A 71 -13.81 -6.41 -1.30
C ARG A 71 -13.63 -5.70 0.04
N GLY A 72 -12.39 -5.67 0.53
CA GLY A 72 -11.98 -4.82 1.65
C GLY A 72 -11.81 -3.35 1.25
N ASN A 73 -11.53 -2.47 2.22
CA ASN A 73 -11.15 -1.09 1.97
C ASN A 73 -9.86 -0.97 1.15
N PRO A 74 -9.67 0.11 0.36
CA PRO A 74 -8.53 0.26 -0.52
C PRO A 74 -7.22 0.11 0.25
N SER A 75 -6.36 -0.80 -0.21
CA SER A 75 -5.05 -1.04 0.39
C SER A 75 -4.18 -1.83 -0.59
N MET A 76 -2.88 -1.59 -0.54
CA MET A 76 -1.89 -2.22 -1.43
C MET A 76 -0.65 -2.63 -0.65
N LEU A 77 -0.08 -3.78 -1.01
CA LEU A 77 1.21 -4.26 -0.50
C LEU A 77 2.22 -4.31 -1.65
N ILE A 78 3.40 -3.73 -1.43
CA ILE A 78 4.57 -3.91 -2.28
C ILE A 78 5.55 -4.84 -1.56
N GLN A 79 5.96 -5.91 -2.25
CA GLN A 79 7.07 -6.78 -1.86
C GLN A 79 8.20 -6.58 -2.86
N TYR A 80 9.33 -6.01 -2.43
CA TYR A 80 10.47 -5.79 -3.31
C TYR A 80 11.80 -5.90 -2.58
N GLN A 81 12.87 -6.10 -3.34
CA GLN A 81 14.22 -6.19 -2.78
C GLN A 81 15.06 -4.97 -3.22
N PRO A 82 15.41 -4.06 -2.29
CA PRO A 82 16.15 -2.84 -2.61
C PRO A 82 17.39 -3.08 -3.47
N SER A 83 17.68 -2.17 -4.41
CA SER A 83 18.96 -2.12 -5.12
C SER A 83 19.84 -1.01 -4.54
N LEU A 84 21.11 -1.33 -4.31
CA LEU A 84 22.14 -0.42 -3.81
C LEU A 84 22.53 0.63 -4.87
N THR A 85 21.58 1.35 -5.49
CA THR A 85 21.88 2.42 -6.46
C THR A 85 20.77 3.47 -6.51
N SER A 86 20.76 4.43 -5.60
CA SER A 86 20.20 5.76 -5.89
C SER A 86 20.76 6.84 -4.95
N ASN A 87 20.65 8.11 -5.38
CA ASN A 87 21.45 9.29 -5.03
C ASN A 87 21.23 9.88 -3.63
N LEU A 88 22.28 10.48 -3.07
CA LEU A 88 22.28 11.27 -1.84
C LEU A 88 21.44 12.54 -2.05
N ASP A 89 20.39 12.73 -1.24
CA ASP A 89 19.72 14.01 -0.88
C ASP A 89 18.24 13.82 -0.47
N LEU A 90 17.67 12.61 -0.65
CA LEU A 90 16.32 12.27 -0.19
C LEU A 90 16.30 11.89 1.29
N VAL A 91 15.18 12.13 1.98
CA VAL A 91 14.91 11.53 3.30
C VAL A 91 14.94 10.01 3.13
N ARG A 92 15.98 9.38 3.67
CA ARG A 92 16.16 7.93 3.66
C ARG A 92 15.79 7.37 5.01
N VAL A 93 14.90 6.39 4.99
CA VAL A 93 14.59 5.59 6.16
C VAL A 93 15.04 4.16 5.89
N GLY A 94 15.90 3.63 6.77
CA GLY A 94 16.48 2.29 6.68
C GLY A 94 17.97 2.26 6.30
N ASN A 95 18.66 1.19 6.68
CA ASN A 95 20.01 0.89 6.20
C ASN A 95 19.94 0.36 4.77
N ALA A 96 20.73 0.95 3.87
CA ALA A 96 20.86 0.50 2.48
C ALA A 96 21.39 -0.95 2.36
N ASP A 97 21.96 -1.49 3.44
CA ASP A 97 22.59 -2.82 3.52
C ASP A 97 21.63 -3.93 3.99
N ASP A 98 20.33 -3.67 4.16
CA ASP A 98 19.35 -4.71 4.51
C ASP A 98 18.83 -5.41 3.23
N ASP A 99 19.59 -6.44 2.81
CA ASP A 99 19.39 -7.24 1.59
C ASP A 99 18.06 -8.04 1.53
N GLY A 100 17.23 -8.01 2.58
CA GLY A 100 15.97 -8.72 2.64
C GLY A 100 14.84 -8.10 1.81
N VAL A 101 13.85 -8.92 1.42
CA VAL A 101 12.58 -8.44 0.85
C VAL A 101 11.90 -7.49 1.84
N LYS A 102 11.44 -6.34 1.36
CA LYS A 102 10.69 -5.34 2.13
C LYS A 102 9.21 -5.43 1.80
N ASN A 103 8.39 -5.36 2.83
CA ASN A 103 6.93 -5.29 2.77
C ASN A 103 6.49 -3.85 3.07
N ILE A 104 6.10 -3.08 2.04
CA ILE A 104 5.56 -1.72 2.18
C ILE A 104 4.05 -1.79 2.00
N LEU A 105 3.32 -1.45 3.07
CA LEU A 105 1.87 -1.39 3.08
C LEU A 105 1.40 0.04 2.76
N PHE A 106 0.40 0.17 1.91
CA PHE A 106 -0.34 1.41 1.65
C PHE A 106 -1.71 1.27 2.28
N ASP A 107 -2.00 2.15 3.23
CA ASP A 107 -3.21 2.21 4.06
C ASP A 107 -3.51 0.92 4.85
N ALA A 108 -4.07 1.10 6.05
CA ALA A 108 -4.52 0.05 6.93
C ALA A 108 -5.92 0.40 7.47
N GLY A 109 -6.93 0.21 6.62
CA GLY A 109 -8.33 0.43 6.96
C GLY A 109 -8.94 -0.58 7.93
N LYS A 110 -10.20 -0.36 8.29
CA LYS A 110 -10.96 -1.27 9.18
C LYS A 110 -11.07 -2.73 8.69
N THR A 111 -10.81 -3.01 7.41
CA THR A 111 -10.78 -4.39 6.87
C THR A 111 -9.39 -5.03 6.86
N PHE A 112 -8.36 -4.33 7.37
CA PHE A 112 -6.96 -4.77 7.31
C PHE A 112 -6.72 -6.14 7.96
N ALA A 113 -7.24 -6.40 9.15
CA ALA A 113 -7.11 -7.71 9.81
C ALA A 113 -7.63 -8.87 8.93
N SER A 114 -8.74 -8.67 8.23
CA SER A 114 -9.29 -9.66 7.29
C SER A 114 -8.36 -9.87 6.09
N ALA A 115 -7.81 -8.78 5.53
CA ALA A 115 -6.84 -8.86 4.44
C ALA A 115 -5.56 -9.62 4.86
N VAL A 116 -5.04 -9.33 6.05
CA VAL A 116 -3.89 -10.06 6.63
C VAL A 116 -4.20 -11.55 6.71
N ALA A 117 -5.33 -11.93 7.31
CA ALA A 117 -5.71 -13.34 7.45
C ALA A 117 -5.88 -14.05 6.09
N ARG A 118 -6.40 -13.35 5.07
CA ARG A 118 -6.66 -13.91 3.74
C ARG A 118 -5.40 -14.04 2.87
N PHE A 119 -4.47 -13.10 2.97
CA PHE A 119 -3.40 -12.93 1.98
C PHE A 119 -1.99 -13.06 2.54
N PHE A 120 -1.68 -12.59 3.75
CA PHE A 120 -0.30 -12.59 4.25
C PHE A 120 0.30 -14.00 4.32
N PRO A 121 -0.41 -15.04 4.81
CA PRO A 121 0.11 -16.41 4.80
C PRO A 121 0.43 -16.93 3.40
N LYS A 122 -0.37 -16.56 2.39
CA LYS A 122 -0.19 -16.98 0.99
C LYS A 122 0.99 -16.27 0.33
N LEU A 123 1.24 -15.02 0.74
CA LEU A 123 2.30 -14.16 0.24
C LEU A 123 3.63 -14.35 0.99
N GLY A 124 3.64 -15.14 2.07
CA GLY A 124 4.82 -15.32 2.92
C GLY A 124 5.21 -14.07 3.71
N VAL A 125 4.26 -13.16 3.95
CA VAL A 125 4.50 -11.92 4.70
C VAL A 125 4.50 -12.25 6.19
N THR A 126 5.63 -12.02 6.85
CA THR A 126 5.82 -12.28 8.29
C THR A 126 5.91 -11.00 9.12
N GLY A 127 6.00 -9.85 8.46
CA GLY A 127 5.97 -8.54 9.10
C GLY A 127 5.95 -7.42 8.07
N ILE A 128 5.63 -6.21 8.53
CA ILE A 128 5.62 -4.99 7.72
C ILE A 128 6.85 -4.16 8.04
N ASP A 129 7.48 -3.62 7.00
CA ASP A 129 8.65 -2.75 7.11
C ASP A 129 8.24 -1.27 7.14
N ALA A 130 7.30 -0.89 6.27
CA ALA A 130 6.78 0.47 6.19
C ALA A 130 5.26 0.51 5.96
N LEU A 131 4.66 1.60 6.44
CA LEU A 131 3.28 1.97 6.19
C LEU A 131 3.26 3.34 5.51
N VAL A 132 2.60 3.46 4.36
CA VAL A 132 2.34 4.73 3.69
C VAL A 132 0.85 5.01 3.82
N ILE A 133 0.48 6.19 4.30
CA ILE A 133 -0.91 6.55 4.56
C ILE A 133 -1.33 7.65 3.60
N SER A 134 -2.40 7.42 2.86
CA SER A 134 -2.96 8.38 1.89
C SER A 134 -3.67 9.54 2.58
N HIS A 135 -4.50 9.23 3.59
CA HIS A 135 -5.33 10.20 4.31
C HIS A 135 -5.87 9.61 5.63
N ASP A 136 -6.65 10.38 6.38
CA ASP A 136 -7.03 10.03 7.76
C ASP A 136 -8.46 9.47 7.94
N HIS A 137 -9.16 9.12 6.86
CA HIS A 137 -10.48 8.50 6.98
C HIS A 137 -10.42 7.06 7.49
N ALA A 138 -11.55 6.60 8.00
CA ALA A 138 -11.65 5.37 8.75
C ALA A 138 -11.22 4.11 7.96
N ASP A 139 -11.51 4.10 6.67
CA ASP A 139 -11.13 3.09 5.70
C ASP A 139 -9.67 3.13 5.27
N ALA A 140 -8.92 4.17 5.62
CA ALA A 140 -7.48 4.22 5.44
C ALA A 140 -6.70 3.90 6.73
N VAL A 141 -7.24 4.21 7.93
CA VAL A 141 -6.43 4.20 9.17
C VAL A 141 -6.95 3.33 10.33
N LEU A 142 -8.22 2.88 10.36
CA LEU A 142 -8.73 2.23 11.57
C LEU A 142 -8.18 0.82 11.85
N GLY A 143 -7.52 0.19 10.88
CA GLY A 143 -6.82 -1.08 11.05
C GLY A 143 -5.38 -0.95 11.54
N ILE A 144 -4.89 0.28 11.76
CA ILE A 144 -3.52 0.51 12.24
C ILE A 144 -3.26 -0.14 13.61
N ASP A 145 -4.29 -0.31 14.46
CA ASP A 145 -4.12 -1.03 15.73
C ASP A 145 -3.74 -2.51 15.52
N ASP A 146 -4.20 -3.15 14.44
CA ASP A 146 -3.84 -4.53 14.11
C ASP A 146 -2.38 -4.68 13.64
N LEU A 147 -1.67 -3.56 13.37
CA LEU A 147 -0.23 -3.60 13.06
C LEU A 147 0.60 -4.24 14.18
N ARG A 148 0.07 -4.26 15.42
CA ARG A 148 0.67 -4.97 16.57
C ARG A 148 0.97 -6.43 16.24
N SER A 149 0.11 -7.05 15.45
CA SER A 149 0.16 -8.48 15.12
C SER A 149 1.03 -8.79 13.90
N VAL A 150 1.53 -7.77 13.19
CA VAL A 150 2.34 -7.89 11.97
C VAL A 150 3.68 -7.15 12.09
N HIS A 151 4.18 -7.01 13.32
CA HIS A 151 5.59 -6.69 13.57
C HIS A 151 6.47 -7.92 13.40
N TYR A 152 7.71 -7.70 12.94
CA TYR A 152 8.76 -8.70 13.10
C TYR A 152 9.03 -8.89 14.61
N LEU A 153 9.00 -10.14 15.06
CA LEU A 153 9.17 -10.49 16.48
C LEU A 153 10.45 -11.28 16.69
N THR A 154 11.17 -10.94 17.76
CA THR A 154 12.33 -11.69 18.24
C THR A 154 11.98 -12.40 19.56
N PRO A 155 12.28 -13.69 19.70
CA PRO A 155 12.05 -14.41 20.95
C PRO A 155 13.07 -13.99 22.02
N TYR A 156 12.63 -13.94 23.28
CA TYR A 156 13.50 -13.82 24.45
C TYR A 156 12.99 -14.71 25.59
N GLU A 157 13.90 -15.19 26.43
CA GLU A 157 13.56 -16.00 27.59
C GLU A 157 13.19 -15.11 28.78
N ASP A 158 11.97 -15.25 29.27
CA ASP A 158 11.53 -14.57 30.50
C ASP A 158 11.70 -15.51 31.69
N GLU A 159 12.81 -15.33 32.42
CA GLU A 159 13.16 -16.12 33.60
C GLU A 159 12.08 -16.09 34.69
N LYS A 160 11.30 -15.00 34.80
CA LYS A 160 10.22 -14.89 35.80
C LYS A 160 8.96 -15.64 35.39
N ALA A 161 8.68 -15.68 34.10
CA ALA A 161 7.49 -16.35 33.56
C ALA A 161 7.75 -17.82 33.19
N GLY A 162 9.01 -18.26 33.14
CA GLY A 162 9.39 -19.62 32.76
C GLY A 162 8.96 -20.00 31.34
N ARG A 163 8.82 -19.01 30.44
CA ARG A 163 8.37 -19.20 29.05
C ARG A 163 9.03 -18.20 28.12
N THR A 164 9.23 -18.60 26.87
CA THR A 164 9.62 -17.70 25.79
C THR A 164 8.54 -16.64 25.58
N LYS A 165 8.97 -15.38 25.53
CA LYS A 165 8.15 -14.23 25.14
C LYS A 165 8.74 -13.62 23.86
N TYR A 166 7.98 -12.72 23.26
CA TYR A 166 8.36 -12.07 22.01
C TYR A 166 8.38 -10.56 22.21
N GLU A 167 9.34 -9.90 21.59
CA GLU A 167 9.39 -8.45 21.50
C GLU A 167 9.54 -7.98 20.06
N VAL A 168 9.13 -6.74 19.81
CA VAL A 168 9.20 -6.13 18.48
C VAL A 168 10.65 -5.91 18.09
N ALA A 169 11.10 -6.63 17.05
CA ALA A 169 12.47 -6.62 16.55
C ALA A 169 12.87 -5.25 16.01
N LYS A 170 11.98 -4.61 15.24
CA LYS A 170 12.18 -3.29 14.67
C LYS A 170 10.87 -2.52 14.52
N PRO A 171 10.90 -1.18 14.58
CA PRO A 171 9.71 -0.37 14.34
C PRO A 171 9.23 -0.49 12.88
N ILE A 172 7.93 -0.22 12.68
CA ILE A 172 7.36 0.06 11.36
C ILE A 172 7.58 1.54 11.07
N GLU A 173 8.07 1.85 9.88
CA GLU A 173 8.28 3.23 9.42
C GLU A 173 7.01 3.73 8.73
N ALA A 174 6.28 4.64 9.38
CA ALA A 174 5.00 5.19 8.89
C ALA A 174 5.21 6.56 8.24
N PHE A 175 4.67 6.75 7.03
CA PHE A 175 4.78 7.96 6.22
C PHE A 175 3.40 8.52 5.94
N CYS A 176 3.18 9.80 6.20
CA CYS A 176 1.89 10.47 6.01
C CYS A 176 2.06 11.98 5.82
N SER A 177 0.97 12.69 5.56
CA SER A 177 0.94 14.15 5.62
C SER A 177 0.99 14.67 7.05
N ASP A 178 1.32 15.95 7.21
CA ASP A 178 1.18 16.69 8.46
C ASP A 178 -0.26 16.66 9.02
N GLU A 179 -1.28 16.91 8.18
CA GLU A 179 -2.68 16.88 8.60
C GLU A 179 -3.09 15.48 9.10
N THR A 180 -2.71 14.42 8.38
CA THR A 180 -2.96 13.04 8.82
C THR A 180 -2.21 12.74 10.11
N PHE A 181 -0.94 13.12 10.22
CA PHE A 181 -0.16 12.93 11.44
C PHE A 181 -0.80 13.61 12.66
N GLU A 182 -1.27 14.85 12.51
CA GLU A 182 -1.96 15.60 13.56
C GLU A 182 -3.26 14.91 14.01
N ARG A 183 -4.08 14.42 13.06
CA ARG A 183 -5.31 13.67 13.36
C ARG A 183 -5.00 12.39 14.15
N MET A 184 -3.93 11.69 13.78
CA MET A 184 -3.50 10.46 14.45
C MET A 184 -2.97 10.73 15.87
N GLN A 185 -2.26 11.84 16.07
CA GLN A 185 -1.65 12.22 17.35
C GLN A 185 -2.64 12.87 18.33
N GLY A 186 -3.68 13.53 17.82
CA GLY A 186 -4.54 14.47 18.54
C GLY A 186 -3.80 15.74 18.95
N SER A 187 -4.35 16.89 18.61
CA SER A 187 -3.68 18.18 18.69
C SER A 187 -3.17 18.50 20.11
N VAL A 188 -1.85 18.68 20.23
CA VAL A 188 -1.23 19.56 21.23
C VAL A 188 -0.53 20.68 20.46
N ASN A 189 -1.29 21.44 19.67
CA ASN A 189 -1.11 22.88 19.38
C ASN A 189 -1.89 23.29 18.12
N VAL A 190 -2.37 24.54 18.16
CA VAL A 190 -2.98 25.36 17.10
C VAL A 190 -4.50 25.17 16.86
N CYS A 191 -5.26 26.04 17.53
CA CYS A 191 -6.53 26.70 17.13
C CYS A 191 -7.75 25.93 16.60
N LEU A 192 -7.77 24.59 16.56
CA LEU A 192 -9.01 23.82 16.36
C LEU A 192 -9.52 23.26 17.70
N PRO A 193 -10.85 23.22 17.94
CA PRO A 193 -11.40 22.66 19.16
C PRO A 193 -11.06 21.17 19.23
N SER A 194 -10.03 20.85 20.02
CA SER A 194 -9.67 19.54 20.59
C SER A 194 -10.35 18.34 19.95
N THR A 195 -9.86 17.91 18.78
CA THR A 195 -10.15 16.57 18.26
C THR A 195 -9.33 15.57 19.07
N SER A 196 -10.01 14.65 19.75
CA SER A 196 -9.36 13.56 20.47
C SER A 196 -8.50 12.75 19.49
N ALA A 197 -7.23 12.53 19.85
CA ALA A 197 -6.32 11.64 19.13
C ALA A 197 -6.99 10.29 18.83
N VAL A 198 -6.90 9.82 17.58
CA VAL A 198 -7.46 8.51 17.23
C VAL A 198 -6.60 7.39 17.84
N PHE A 199 -5.27 7.50 17.77
CA PHE A 199 -4.33 6.47 18.24
C PHE A 199 -3.16 7.04 19.08
N PRO A 200 -3.42 7.79 20.17
CA PRO A 200 -2.39 8.51 20.92
C PRO A 200 -1.32 7.59 21.56
N TYR A 201 -1.64 6.31 21.75
CA TYR A 201 -0.75 5.32 22.35
C TYR A 201 0.27 4.74 21.36
N LEU A 202 0.12 4.97 20.05
CA LEU A 202 1.05 4.49 19.01
C LEU A 202 2.21 5.46 18.73
N ILE A 203 2.40 6.50 19.56
CA ILE A 203 3.36 7.58 19.33
C ILE A 203 4.47 7.60 20.41
N PRO A 204 5.76 7.71 20.02
CA PRO A 204 6.91 7.56 20.93
C PRO A 204 6.95 8.47 22.16
N LYS A 205 6.49 9.73 22.08
CA LYS A 205 6.66 10.71 23.18
C LYS A 205 5.92 10.29 24.46
N LYS A 206 4.67 9.82 24.33
CA LYS A 206 3.90 9.26 25.45
C LYS A 206 4.44 7.90 25.92
N GLN A 207 5.10 7.16 25.02
CA GLN A 207 5.73 5.88 25.34
C GLN A 207 7.01 6.06 26.18
N ILE A 208 7.85 7.04 25.84
CA ILE A 208 9.06 7.38 26.61
C ILE A 208 8.67 7.86 28.02
N GLU A 209 7.63 8.69 28.13
CA GLU A 209 7.10 9.15 29.42
C GLU A 209 6.56 7.99 30.27
N ALA A 210 5.78 7.06 29.69
CA ALA A 210 5.26 5.88 30.39
C ALA A 210 6.36 4.90 30.83
N ILE A 211 7.38 4.68 29.99
CA ILE A 211 8.55 3.84 30.32
C ILE A 211 9.34 4.48 31.47
N ASN A 212 9.58 5.79 31.41
CA ASN A 212 10.29 6.52 32.46
C ASN A 212 9.50 6.58 33.78
N ALA A 213 8.17 6.50 33.72
CA ALA A 213 7.28 6.43 34.89
C ALA A 213 7.20 5.04 35.54
N GLY A 214 7.91 4.03 35.01
CA GLY A 214 7.92 2.67 35.57
C GLY A 214 6.66 1.86 35.27
N GLU A 215 5.87 2.25 34.26
CA GLU A 215 4.71 1.46 33.83
C GLU A 215 5.15 0.12 33.22
N PRO A 216 4.33 -0.95 33.35
CA PRO A 216 4.64 -2.25 32.76
C PRO A 216 4.83 -2.12 31.24
N LYS A 217 5.88 -2.76 30.69
CA LYS A 217 6.13 -2.87 29.24
C LYS A 217 4.87 -3.42 28.56
N ARG A 218 4.08 -2.56 27.91
CA ARG A 218 2.92 -2.96 27.12
C ARG A 218 3.40 -3.39 25.73
N PHE A 219 2.79 -4.44 25.17
CA PHE A 219 3.00 -4.83 23.77
C PHE A 219 2.28 -3.81 22.88
N VAL A 220 2.97 -2.71 22.59
CA VAL A 220 2.47 -1.62 21.75
C VAL A 220 3.29 -1.65 20.46
N SER A 221 2.62 -1.49 19.31
CA SER A 221 3.33 -1.33 18.04
C SER A 221 4.39 -0.25 18.18
N ARG A 222 5.59 -0.54 17.68
CA ARG A 222 6.64 0.47 17.59
C ARG A 222 6.53 1.11 16.22
N ILE A 223 5.96 2.30 16.14
CA ILE A 223 5.81 3.03 14.88
C ILE A 223 6.67 4.28 14.95
N ASN A 224 7.54 4.45 13.96
CA ASN A 224 8.30 5.67 13.72
C ASN A 224 7.57 6.47 12.65
N TRP A 225 7.19 7.70 12.97
CA TRP A 225 6.36 8.53 12.09
C TRP A 225 7.21 9.55 11.34
N HIS A 226 6.92 9.69 10.04
CA HIS A 226 7.57 10.61 9.12
C HIS A 226 6.50 11.42 8.39
N VAL A 227 6.60 12.74 8.47
CA VAL A 227 5.77 13.65 7.68
C VAL A 227 6.46 13.88 6.34
N VAL A 228 5.80 13.50 5.25
CA VAL A 228 6.34 13.53 3.88
C VAL A 228 5.62 14.48 2.94
N ALA A 229 4.50 15.04 3.36
CA ALA A 229 3.75 16.06 2.65
C ALA A 229 3.22 17.09 3.64
N ASN A 230 3.25 18.36 3.26
CA ASN A 230 2.75 19.47 4.07
C ASN A 230 1.44 19.99 3.47
N LEU A 231 0.35 19.26 3.71
CA LEU A 231 -0.96 19.58 3.18
C LEU A 231 -1.52 20.85 3.83
N SER A 232 -1.16 21.19 5.06
CA SER A 232 -1.64 22.43 5.70
C SER A 232 -1.17 23.69 4.97
N ASP A 233 -0.02 23.62 4.29
CA ASP A 233 0.44 24.63 3.35
C ASP A 233 -0.23 24.46 1.97
N ARG A 234 -1.22 25.31 1.72
CA ARG A 234 -2.02 25.30 0.47
C ARG A 234 -1.31 25.98 -0.71
N ASP A 235 -0.18 26.63 -0.49
CA ASP A 235 0.62 27.26 -1.55
C ASP A 235 1.61 26.27 -2.20
N ILE A 236 1.78 25.07 -1.61
CA ILE A 236 2.56 23.99 -2.19
C ILE A 236 1.74 23.28 -3.28
N ASP A 237 2.23 23.36 -4.52
CA ASP A 237 1.66 22.64 -5.66
C ASP A 237 2.05 21.15 -5.67
N VAL A 238 3.32 20.86 -5.36
CA VAL A 238 3.92 19.51 -5.42
C VAL A 238 4.84 19.31 -4.23
N ASP A 239 4.54 18.29 -3.41
CA ASP A 239 5.42 17.87 -2.32
C ASP A 239 6.66 17.11 -2.87
N PRO A 240 7.83 17.20 -2.23
CA PRO A 240 9.03 16.50 -2.70
C PRO A 240 8.88 14.97 -2.58
N PRO A 241 9.55 14.19 -3.44
CA PRO A 241 9.59 12.75 -3.28
C PRO A 241 10.34 12.34 -2.02
N PHE A 242 10.02 11.16 -1.49
CA PHE A 242 10.69 10.57 -0.34
C PHE A 242 11.09 9.11 -0.62
N SER A 243 12.06 8.58 0.13
CA SER A 243 12.58 7.23 -0.08
C SER A 243 12.17 6.29 1.05
N VAL A 244 11.53 5.17 0.67
CA VAL A 244 11.17 4.08 1.58
C VAL A 244 12.01 2.87 1.24
N PHE A 245 13.09 2.65 1.99
CA PHE A 245 14.08 1.58 1.74
C PHE A 245 14.71 1.61 0.33
N GLY A 246 14.83 2.79 -0.29
CA GLY A 246 15.40 2.95 -1.63
C GLY A 246 14.36 3.10 -2.75
N LEU A 247 13.11 2.72 -2.51
CA LEU A 247 11.99 3.02 -3.40
C LEU A 247 11.59 4.49 -3.25
N GLU A 248 11.71 5.25 -4.33
CA GLU A 248 11.28 6.65 -4.39
C GLU A 248 9.77 6.73 -4.64
N LEU A 249 9.06 7.42 -3.75
CA LEU A 249 7.64 7.70 -3.85
C LEU A 249 7.45 9.21 -4.06
N GLN A 250 6.78 9.59 -5.16
CA GLN A 250 6.33 10.94 -5.41
C GLN A 250 4.89 11.08 -4.91
N PRO A 251 4.64 11.77 -3.79
CA PRO A 251 3.28 12.09 -3.36
C PRO A 251 2.62 13.02 -4.39
N VAL A 252 1.33 12.81 -4.67
CA VAL A 252 0.53 13.70 -5.51
C VAL A 252 -0.75 14.11 -4.77
N ARG A 253 -1.06 15.40 -4.76
CA ARG A 253 -2.25 15.93 -4.08
C ARG A 253 -3.50 15.64 -4.91
N MET A 254 -4.54 15.11 -4.28
CA MET A 254 -5.82 14.80 -4.92
C MET A 254 -6.96 15.40 -4.09
N MET A 255 -8.03 15.84 -4.74
CA MET A 255 -9.20 16.36 -4.04
C MET A 255 -10.17 15.22 -3.77
N HIS A 256 -10.48 14.98 -2.49
CA HIS A 256 -11.41 13.96 -2.03
C HIS A 256 -12.66 14.61 -1.42
N GLY A 257 -13.30 15.45 -2.23
CA GLY A 257 -14.51 16.19 -1.89
C GLY A 257 -14.27 17.56 -1.26
N GLY A 258 -15.03 18.55 -1.72
CA GLY A 258 -14.92 19.93 -1.24
C GLY A 258 -13.46 20.43 -1.31
N SER A 259 -12.91 20.82 -0.15
CA SER A 259 -11.53 21.27 0.01
C SER A 259 -10.61 20.23 0.66
N TYR A 260 -11.07 19.00 0.85
CA TYR A 260 -10.29 17.96 1.52
C TYR A 260 -9.28 17.36 0.54
N ILE A 261 -8.01 17.30 0.97
CA ILE A 261 -6.90 16.81 0.15
C ILE A 261 -6.44 15.46 0.70
N CYS A 262 -6.35 14.46 -0.16
CA CYS A 262 -5.70 13.19 0.10
C CYS A 262 -4.44 13.05 -0.77
N LEU A 263 -3.60 12.06 -0.46
CA LEU A 263 -2.40 11.74 -1.24
C LEU A 263 -2.62 10.52 -2.13
N GLY A 264 -2.25 10.66 -3.40
CA GLY A 264 -1.89 9.55 -4.27
C GLY A 264 -0.37 9.41 -4.33
N PHE A 265 0.12 8.36 -5.00
CA PHE A 265 1.55 8.09 -5.11
C PHE A 265 1.95 7.65 -6.51
N LEU A 266 2.98 8.30 -7.06
CA LEU A 266 3.67 7.89 -8.28
C LEU A 266 5.02 7.27 -7.92
N PHE A 267 5.34 6.11 -8.49
CA PHE A 267 6.60 5.41 -8.23
C PHE A 267 7.01 4.47 -9.36
N GLY A 268 8.17 3.83 -9.25
CA GLY A 268 8.75 2.97 -10.29
C GLY A 268 9.64 3.71 -11.29
N PRO A 269 10.21 3.02 -12.29
CA PRO A 269 11.11 3.60 -13.28
C PRO A 269 10.39 4.62 -14.17
N LYS A 270 11.15 5.57 -14.73
CA LYS A 270 10.61 6.71 -15.50
C LYS A 270 9.82 6.32 -16.74
N ASP A 271 10.08 5.15 -17.31
CA ASP A 271 9.45 4.63 -18.53
C ASP A 271 8.36 3.58 -18.27
N ALA A 272 8.13 3.22 -17.01
CA ALA A 272 7.06 2.34 -16.58
C ALA A 272 6.59 2.71 -15.16
N ARG A 273 6.00 3.91 -15.02
CA ARG A 273 5.55 4.39 -13.71
C ARG A 273 4.28 3.68 -13.27
N ILE A 274 4.11 3.59 -11.96
CA ILE A 274 2.90 3.12 -11.30
C ILE A 274 2.25 4.30 -10.60
N ALA A 275 0.93 4.44 -10.76
CA ALA A 275 0.13 5.44 -10.07
C ALA A 275 -0.88 4.75 -9.15
N TYR A 276 -0.86 5.08 -7.86
CA TYR A 276 -1.88 4.67 -6.89
C TYR A 276 -2.69 5.89 -6.46
N LEU A 277 -3.95 5.94 -6.90
CA LEU A 277 -4.84 7.12 -6.86
C LEU A 277 -6.20 6.72 -6.25
N SER A 278 -6.22 6.27 -4.99
CA SER A 278 -7.46 5.94 -4.28
C SER A 278 -8.16 7.21 -3.77
N ASP A 279 -9.47 7.11 -3.53
CA ASP A 279 -10.27 8.16 -2.88
C ASP A 279 -10.14 9.53 -3.55
N VAL A 280 -10.40 9.62 -4.86
CA VAL A 280 -10.20 10.86 -5.64
C VAL A 280 -11.47 11.28 -6.35
N LYS A 281 -11.81 12.57 -6.27
CA LYS A 281 -12.82 13.23 -7.10
C LYS A 281 -12.22 14.10 -8.18
N VAL A 282 -11.23 14.92 -7.84
CA VAL A 282 -10.64 15.89 -8.76
C VAL A 282 -9.12 15.86 -8.63
N PHE A 283 -8.43 15.90 -9.77
CA PHE A 283 -6.99 16.15 -9.83
C PHE A 283 -6.74 17.66 -9.96
N PRO A 284 -6.05 18.30 -9.00
CA PRO A 284 -5.50 19.64 -9.19
C PRO A 284 -4.60 19.69 -10.42
N LYS A 285 -4.47 20.87 -11.04
CA LYS A 285 -3.66 21.05 -12.24
C LYS A 285 -2.22 20.51 -12.10
N PRO A 286 -1.47 20.81 -11.02
CA PRO A 286 -0.12 20.28 -10.84
C PRO A 286 -0.07 18.75 -10.86
N THR A 287 -1.01 18.09 -10.19
CA THR A 287 -1.11 16.62 -10.20
C THR A 287 -1.46 16.07 -11.57
N MET A 288 -2.41 16.69 -12.28
CA MET A 288 -2.76 16.26 -13.63
C MET A 288 -1.58 16.42 -14.60
N ASP A 289 -0.82 17.51 -14.50
CA ASP A 289 0.38 17.73 -15.31
C ASP A 289 1.43 16.62 -15.05
N LEU A 290 1.67 16.26 -13.79
CA LEU A 290 2.56 15.13 -13.43
C LEU A 290 2.08 13.80 -14.03
N LEU A 291 0.78 13.50 -13.95
CA LEU A 291 0.21 12.27 -14.50
C LEU A 291 0.37 12.18 -16.02
N LEU A 292 0.18 13.29 -16.73
CA LEU A 292 0.34 13.36 -18.19
C LEU A 292 1.79 13.14 -18.65
N GLU A 293 2.77 13.45 -17.80
CA GLU A 293 4.20 13.31 -18.10
C GLU A 293 4.78 11.95 -17.64
N ALA A 294 4.10 11.23 -16.75
CA ALA A 294 4.69 10.11 -16.01
C ALA A 294 4.86 8.79 -16.80
N ASN A 295 4.33 8.65 -18.02
CA ASN A 295 4.34 7.37 -18.77
C ASN A 295 3.95 6.15 -17.90
N ILE A 296 2.66 6.06 -17.60
CA ILE A 296 2.13 5.12 -16.59
C ILE A 296 1.92 3.74 -17.21
N ASP A 297 2.60 2.74 -16.67
CA ASP A 297 2.41 1.32 -17.02
C ASP A 297 1.18 0.74 -16.32
N LEU A 298 1.01 1.06 -15.04
CA LEU A 298 -0.11 0.62 -14.22
C LEU A 298 -0.72 1.79 -13.46
N MET A 299 -1.97 2.10 -13.75
CA MET A 299 -2.79 3.04 -12.99
C MET A 299 -3.77 2.27 -12.13
N ILE A 300 -3.72 2.47 -10.82
CA ILE A 300 -4.71 1.98 -9.86
C ILE A 300 -5.50 3.20 -9.39
N ILE A 301 -6.80 3.26 -9.69
CA ILE A 301 -7.60 4.49 -9.54
C ILE A 301 -8.98 4.21 -8.96
N ASP A 302 -9.45 5.14 -8.15
CA ASP A 302 -10.79 5.16 -7.54
C ASP A 302 -11.93 5.19 -8.58
N SER A 303 -12.97 4.39 -8.34
CA SER A 303 -14.21 4.36 -9.12
C SER A 303 -15.36 3.85 -8.25
N LEU A 304 -16.09 4.76 -7.60
CA LEU A 304 -17.09 4.42 -6.58
C LEU A 304 -18.35 3.76 -7.15
N TYR A 305 -18.90 4.37 -8.21
CA TYR A 305 -20.12 3.94 -8.92
C TYR A 305 -19.86 3.84 -10.43
N ILE A 306 -20.72 3.11 -11.14
CA ILE A 306 -20.60 2.98 -12.60
C ILE A 306 -20.97 4.31 -13.28
N SER A 307 -22.10 4.90 -12.91
CA SER A 307 -22.60 6.12 -13.57
C SER A 307 -23.08 7.20 -12.61
N GLU A 308 -23.40 6.87 -11.36
CA GLU A 308 -23.85 7.85 -10.38
C GLU A 308 -22.70 8.77 -9.95
N GLU A 309 -22.89 10.08 -10.10
CA GLU A 309 -21.93 11.07 -9.61
C GLU A 309 -21.91 11.10 -8.08
N HIS A 310 -20.72 11.32 -7.53
CA HIS A 310 -20.52 11.48 -6.10
C HIS A 310 -19.67 12.71 -5.80
N ASP A 311 -19.90 13.39 -4.67
CA ASP A 311 -19.21 14.64 -4.33
C ASP A 311 -17.73 14.44 -3.96
N THR A 312 -17.36 13.24 -3.53
CA THR A 312 -16.02 12.94 -2.99
C THR A 312 -15.23 11.89 -3.77
N HIS A 313 -15.85 11.21 -4.73
CA HIS A 313 -15.24 10.12 -5.50
C HIS A 313 -15.60 10.20 -6.98
N MET A 314 -14.71 9.72 -7.84
CA MET A 314 -15.00 9.55 -9.25
C MET A 314 -15.97 8.37 -9.47
N CYS A 315 -16.87 8.52 -10.44
CA CYS A 315 -17.55 7.39 -11.07
C CYS A 315 -16.75 6.87 -12.26
N LEU A 316 -17.08 5.68 -12.78
CA LEU A 316 -16.37 5.07 -13.91
C LEU A 316 -16.34 6.00 -15.15
N THR A 317 -17.41 6.75 -15.38
CA THR A 317 -17.47 7.69 -16.52
C THR A 317 -16.40 8.78 -16.41
N GLU A 318 -16.15 9.30 -15.20
CA GLU A 318 -15.10 10.29 -14.94
C GLU A 318 -13.70 9.64 -15.06
N VAL A 319 -13.53 8.42 -14.57
CA VAL A 319 -12.28 7.66 -14.70
C VAL A 319 -11.92 7.43 -16.16
N VAL A 320 -12.88 7.06 -17.01
CA VAL A 320 -12.65 6.88 -18.46
C VAL A 320 -12.11 8.17 -19.10
N GLN A 321 -12.61 9.34 -18.70
CA GLN A 321 -12.09 10.61 -19.19
C GLN A 321 -10.63 10.86 -18.76
N VAL A 322 -10.26 10.46 -17.54
CA VAL A 322 -8.88 10.52 -17.06
C VAL A 322 -7.99 9.55 -17.84
N VAL A 323 -8.41 8.30 -18.01
CA VAL A 323 -7.67 7.28 -18.76
C VAL A 323 -7.44 7.70 -20.20
N ARG A 324 -8.41 8.33 -20.87
CA ARG A 324 -8.24 8.87 -22.23
C ARG A 324 -7.17 9.97 -22.33
N ARG A 325 -7.06 10.81 -21.30
CA ARG A 325 -6.08 11.89 -21.26
C ARG A 325 -4.68 11.37 -20.91
N VAL A 326 -4.59 10.55 -19.89
CA VAL A 326 -3.32 10.06 -19.32
C VAL A 326 -2.75 8.88 -20.10
N LYS A 327 -3.60 8.06 -20.73
CA LYS A 327 -3.25 6.89 -21.56
C LYS A 327 -2.30 5.90 -20.87
N PRO A 328 -2.63 5.41 -19.65
CA PRO A 328 -1.86 4.34 -19.03
C PRO A 328 -1.89 3.07 -19.88
N LYS A 329 -0.85 2.23 -19.78
CA LYS A 329 -0.86 0.92 -20.48
C LYS A 329 -1.90 -0.03 -19.90
N ARG A 330 -2.18 0.05 -18.60
CA ARG A 330 -3.22 -0.71 -17.91
C ARG A 330 -3.84 0.13 -16.80
N THR A 331 -5.15 0.04 -16.64
CA THR A 331 -5.89 0.65 -15.53
C THR A 331 -6.60 -0.42 -14.70
N VAL A 332 -6.55 -0.30 -13.38
CA VAL A 332 -7.22 -1.18 -12.42
C VAL A 332 -8.06 -0.34 -11.46
N LEU A 333 -9.36 -0.64 -11.40
CA LEU A 333 -10.30 0.10 -10.57
C LEU A 333 -10.24 -0.36 -9.11
N VAL A 334 -10.29 0.59 -8.18
CA VAL A 334 -10.47 0.38 -6.73
C VAL A 334 -11.57 1.31 -6.20
N GLY A 335 -11.89 1.23 -4.90
CA GLY A 335 -12.96 2.04 -4.31
C GLY A 335 -14.37 1.62 -4.73
N MET A 336 -14.52 0.47 -5.38
CA MET A 336 -15.80 0.05 -5.98
C MET A 336 -16.82 -0.36 -4.93
N THR A 337 -18.05 0.15 -5.07
CA THR A 337 -19.20 -0.34 -4.30
C THR A 337 -19.75 -1.65 -4.86
N HIS A 338 -20.82 -2.15 -4.24
CA HIS A 338 -21.61 -3.28 -4.74
C HIS A 338 -22.40 -3.01 -6.03
N ASP A 339 -22.31 -1.80 -6.60
CA ASP A 339 -22.80 -1.48 -7.95
C ASP A 339 -22.00 -2.23 -9.03
N PHE A 340 -20.73 -2.52 -8.73
CA PHE A 340 -19.84 -3.30 -9.58
C PHE A 340 -19.94 -4.80 -9.25
N ASP A 341 -20.62 -5.57 -10.10
CA ASP A 341 -20.55 -7.04 -10.06
C ASP A 341 -19.37 -7.55 -10.91
N TYR A 342 -18.33 -8.05 -10.27
CA TYR A 342 -17.14 -8.56 -10.95
C TYR A 342 -17.47 -9.68 -11.95
N ASN A 343 -18.40 -10.57 -11.61
CA ASN A 343 -18.65 -11.77 -12.40
C ASN A 343 -19.35 -11.45 -13.73
N THR A 344 -20.09 -10.34 -13.80
CA THR A 344 -20.92 -9.99 -14.95
C THR A 344 -20.43 -8.72 -15.65
N PHE A 345 -19.82 -7.78 -14.92
CA PHE A 345 -19.44 -6.48 -15.46
C PHE A 345 -17.99 -6.41 -15.96
N ASP A 346 -17.03 -7.08 -15.33
CA ASP A 346 -15.61 -6.97 -15.71
C ASP A 346 -15.36 -7.36 -17.18
N GLN A 347 -15.99 -8.46 -17.64
CA GLN A 347 -15.91 -8.88 -19.05
C GLN A 347 -16.63 -7.93 -20.01
N ALA A 348 -17.68 -7.26 -19.53
CA ALA A 348 -18.44 -6.30 -20.32
C ALA A 348 -17.82 -4.89 -20.27
N LEU A 349 -16.89 -4.64 -19.35
CA LEU A 349 -16.33 -3.32 -19.08
C LEU A 349 -15.72 -2.72 -20.33
N CYS A 350 -14.90 -3.51 -21.05
CA CYS A 350 -14.35 -3.11 -22.34
C CYS A 350 -15.47 -2.63 -23.27
N SER A 351 -16.51 -3.43 -23.48
CA SER A 351 -17.64 -3.07 -24.37
C SER A 351 -18.45 -1.85 -23.91
N VAL A 352 -18.50 -1.57 -22.60
CA VAL A 352 -19.22 -0.41 -22.03
C VAL A 352 -18.43 0.87 -22.22
N VAL A 353 -17.09 0.80 -22.22
CA VAL A 353 -16.21 1.95 -22.43
C VAL A 353 -15.71 2.08 -23.87
N ASP A 354 -15.97 1.08 -24.72
CA ASP A 354 -15.50 0.98 -26.10
C ASP A 354 -16.32 1.87 -27.05
N ASP A 355 -15.70 3.00 -27.43
CA ASP A 355 -16.06 3.84 -28.57
C ASP A 355 -15.05 3.71 -29.72
N GLY A 356 -14.34 2.58 -29.80
CA GLY A 356 -13.26 2.30 -30.74
C GLY A 356 -11.85 2.46 -30.16
N GLU A 357 -11.73 2.74 -28.86
CA GLU A 357 -10.46 2.89 -28.14
C GLU A 357 -10.19 1.71 -27.18
N ASP A 358 -9.03 1.06 -27.32
CA ASP A 358 -8.58 0.03 -26.36
C ASP A 358 -7.98 0.71 -25.11
N LEU A 359 -8.84 1.01 -24.14
CA LEU A 359 -8.46 1.72 -22.90
C LEU A 359 -7.88 0.80 -21.80
N ASN A 360 -7.88 -0.52 -22.01
CA ASN A 360 -7.33 -1.54 -21.09
C ASN A 360 -7.65 -1.30 -19.59
N ILE A 361 -8.94 -1.16 -19.28
CA ILE A 361 -9.46 -0.94 -17.92
C ILE A 361 -10.04 -2.25 -17.38
N HIS A 362 -9.67 -2.61 -16.14
CA HIS A 362 -10.15 -3.81 -15.45
C HIS A 362 -10.62 -3.49 -14.03
N MET A 363 -11.58 -4.24 -13.52
CA MET A 363 -11.94 -4.17 -12.11
C MET A 363 -10.84 -4.81 -11.26
N GLY A 364 -10.45 -4.16 -10.17
CA GLY A 364 -9.63 -4.79 -9.14
C GLY A 364 -10.42 -5.80 -8.30
N TYR A 365 -9.71 -6.79 -7.75
CA TYR A 365 -10.24 -7.68 -6.73
C TYR A 365 -9.19 -7.94 -5.65
N ASP A 366 -9.61 -8.16 -4.42
CA ASP A 366 -8.70 -8.43 -3.31
C ASP A 366 -7.80 -9.64 -3.60
N GLY A 367 -6.50 -9.44 -3.46
CA GLY A 367 -5.46 -10.42 -3.73
C GLY A 367 -4.94 -10.45 -5.17
N ILE A 368 -5.46 -9.61 -6.08
CA ILE A 368 -4.86 -9.44 -7.41
C ILE A 368 -3.41 -8.96 -7.27
N SER A 369 -2.50 -9.58 -8.03
CA SER A 369 -1.06 -9.31 -7.96
C SER A 369 -0.47 -8.99 -9.32
N PHE A 370 0.52 -8.11 -9.34
CA PHE A 370 1.27 -7.71 -10.51
C PHE A 370 2.76 -7.87 -10.24
N ASP A 371 3.47 -8.49 -11.19
CA ASP A 371 4.93 -8.39 -11.22
C ASP A 371 5.29 -7.03 -11.82
N VAL A 372 6.10 -6.26 -11.09
CA VAL A 372 6.44 -4.88 -11.41
C VAL A 372 7.95 -4.69 -11.31
N GLU A 373 8.48 -3.72 -12.06
CA GLU A 373 9.87 -3.29 -11.95
C GLU A 373 9.94 -2.08 -11.02
N LEU A 374 10.72 -2.19 -9.93
CA LEU A 374 10.84 -1.18 -8.87
C LEU A 374 12.30 -0.91 -8.50
#